data_AF-A0A0F3IHC4-F1
#
_entry.id   AF-A0A0F3IHC4-F1
#
_cell.length_a   1.000
_cell.length_b   1.000
_cell.length_c   1.000
_cell.angle_alpha   90.00
_cell.angle_beta   90.00
_cell.angle_gamma   90.00
#
_symmetry.space_group_name_H-M   'P 1'
#
loop_
_entity.id
_entity.type
_entity.pdbx_description
1 polymer ?
#
loop_
_entity_poly.entity_id
_entity_poly.type
_entity_poly.pdbx_seq_one_letter_code
_entity_poly.pdbx_strand_id
1 'polypeptide(L)'
;MQSELQLSADLAQQKNGLTGEFHFNTGAKTIVQVKQRRQVHTIELTPSTLNAGLDGEQLTGQMTLGLTGNDKGLAQFQLSTASQKLQGHLGLQMSDTAWLDPFLPEVSQLKGRVQADLNVAGQLNAPLLTGQVVVDQAGAKINPLGIVLKDVKLSAVAGGEQSERLQIQGSASSGKGSLQLTGSVLMQPLAGWPTELSLTGKQFEVAKLPEAEINISPDLTFSQSGQQATLNGALKIPYAKLTIKEVPKSAVVVSQDEVILNQPKPEETKVMKTYGINSTVNVELGDDVSFTGQGLKTQLTGALKIVSAQETLKVHGDVNMSKASYESYGQNLAVRKGRLIFNGPLIILG
;
A
#
# COMPACT_ATOMS: atom_id res chain seq x y z
N MET A 1 -5.56 20.17 31.98
CA MET A 1 -6.85 19.52 31.67
C MET A 1 -6.56 18.03 31.60
N GLN A 2 -7.14 17.23 32.48
CA GLN A 2 -6.94 15.76 32.45
C GLN A 2 -7.75 15.19 31.30
N SER A 3 -7.13 14.35 30.47
CA SER A 3 -7.85 13.54 29.49
C SER A 3 -8.66 12.49 30.25
N GLU A 4 -9.98 12.64 30.29
CA GLU A 4 -10.85 11.62 30.85
C GLU A 4 -11.16 10.57 29.76
N LEU A 5 -10.94 9.30 30.11
CA LEU A 5 -11.32 8.15 29.31
C LEU A 5 -12.16 7.26 30.22
N GLN A 6 -13.39 6.97 29.80
CA GLN A 6 -14.30 6.10 30.52
C GLN A 6 -14.58 4.86 29.69
N LEU A 7 -14.40 3.71 30.33
CA LEU A 7 -14.70 2.40 29.77
C LEU A 7 -15.56 1.66 30.79
N SER A 8 -16.75 1.24 30.41
CA SER A 8 -17.59 0.35 31.21
C SER A 8 -18.08 -0.81 30.35
N ALA A 9 -18.16 -1.98 30.97
CA ALA A 9 -18.68 -3.17 30.35
C ALA A 9 -19.43 -3.98 31.40
N ASP A 10 -20.67 -4.32 31.09
CA ASP A 10 -21.53 -5.12 31.95
C ASP A 10 -22.01 -6.34 31.16
N LEU A 11 -21.95 -7.52 31.76
CA LEU A 11 -22.34 -8.78 31.12
C LEU A 11 -23.19 -9.59 32.10
N ALA A 12 -24.36 -10.03 31.66
CA ALA A 12 -25.29 -10.81 32.46
C ALA A 12 -25.81 -12.00 31.68
N GLN A 13 -25.97 -13.14 32.35
CA GLN A 13 -26.60 -14.31 31.78
C GLN A 13 -28.05 -14.38 32.25
N GLN A 14 -29.00 -14.29 31.31
CA GLN A 14 -30.44 -14.35 31.57
C GLN A 14 -31.03 -15.67 31.05
N LYS A 15 -32.27 -16.00 31.47
CA LYS A 15 -32.96 -17.24 31.06
C LYS A 15 -33.09 -17.41 29.53
N ASN A 16 -33.05 -16.31 28.78
CA ASN A 16 -33.23 -16.28 27.32
C ASN A 16 -31.94 -15.96 26.54
N GLY A 17 -30.77 -15.92 27.18
CA GLY A 17 -29.50 -15.69 26.51
C GLY A 17 -28.51 -14.82 27.30
N LEU A 18 -27.42 -14.45 26.64
CA LEU A 18 -26.42 -13.52 27.16
C LEU A 18 -26.86 -12.09 26.84
N THR A 19 -26.82 -11.21 27.83
CA THR A 19 -26.96 -9.77 27.62
C THR A 19 -25.67 -9.07 28.02
N GLY A 20 -25.32 -8.00 27.32
CA GLY A 20 -24.18 -7.19 27.72
C GLY A 20 -24.15 -5.83 27.07
N GLU A 21 -23.60 -4.86 27.78
CA GLU A 21 -23.42 -3.49 27.31
C GLU A 21 -21.94 -3.12 27.41
N PHE A 22 -21.46 -2.38 26.42
CA PHE A 22 -20.12 -1.83 26.37
C PHE A 22 -20.22 -0.36 26.03
N HIS A 23 -19.62 0.48 26.86
CA HIS A 23 -19.53 1.91 26.66
C HIS A 23 -18.08 2.35 26.72
N PHE A 24 -17.67 3.11 25.71
CA PHE A 24 -16.40 3.80 25.66
C PHE A 24 -16.65 5.26 25.32
N ASN A 25 -16.17 6.17 26.16
CA ASN A 25 -16.31 7.61 25.96
C ASN A 25 -14.95 8.30 26.16
N THR A 26 -14.62 9.22 25.27
CA THR A 26 -13.49 10.14 25.42
C THR A 26 -13.96 11.52 25.87
N GLY A 27 -13.19 12.17 26.73
CA GLY A 27 -13.41 13.55 27.14
C GLY A 27 -13.17 14.57 26.01
N ALA A 28 -13.28 15.85 26.34
CA ALA A 28 -13.21 16.96 25.37
C ALA A 28 -11.92 17.02 24.53
N LYS A 29 -10.80 16.53 25.09
CA LYS A 29 -9.53 16.40 24.39
C LYS A 29 -8.80 15.16 24.88
N THR A 30 -8.82 14.10 24.08
CA THR A 30 -8.10 12.85 24.36
C THR A 30 -6.95 12.70 23.37
N ILE A 31 -5.74 12.52 23.89
CA ILE A 31 -4.55 12.32 23.07
C ILE A 31 -4.23 10.83 23.06
N VAL A 32 -4.28 10.22 21.87
CA VAL A 32 -3.82 8.85 21.65
C VAL A 32 -2.42 8.92 21.07
N GLN A 33 -1.46 8.33 21.79
CA GLN A 33 -0.08 8.21 21.32
C GLN A 33 0.14 6.83 20.72
N VAL A 34 0.38 6.79 19.42
CA VAL A 34 0.74 5.56 18.71
C VAL A 34 2.25 5.54 18.55
N LYS A 35 2.90 4.62 19.26
CA LYS A 35 4.35 4.40 19.13
C LYS A 35 4.60 3.39 18.02
N GLN A 36 5.28 3.82 16.96
CA GLN A 36 5.68 2.96 15.86
C GLN A 36 7.19 3.09 15.64
N ARG A 37 7.91 1.97 15.76
CA ARG A 37 9.38 1.93 15.81
C ARG A 37 9.92 2.90 16.88
N ARG A 38 10.54 4.01 16.47
CA ARG A 38 11.12 5.06 17.33
C ARG A 38 10.38 6.40 17.25
N GLN A 39 9.27 6.47 16.51
CA GLN A 39 8.46 7.69 16.40
C GLN A 39 7.17 7.54 17.19
N VAL A 40 6.75 8.62 17.84
CA VAL A 40 5.48 8.73 18.55
C VAL A 40 4.60 9.63 17.72
N HIS A 41 3.52 9.06 17.16
CA HIS A 41 2.49 9.82 16.48
C HIS A 41 1.38 10.13 17.48
N THR A 42 0.88 11.35 17.44
CA THR A 42 -0.19 11.81 18.33
C THR A 42 -1.45 12.00 17.50
N ILE A 43 -2.53 11.33 17.92
CA ILE A 43 -3.87 11.51 17.37
C ILE A 43 -4.67 12.25 18.43
N GLU A 44 -5.17 13.43 18.08
CA GLU A 44 -6.10 14.17 18.94
C GLU A 44 -7.53 13.75 18.62
N LEU A 45 -8.18 13.12 19.60
CA LEU A 45 -9.59 12.80 19.59
C LEU A 45 -10.38 13.92 20.28
N THR A 46 -11.50 14.29 19.67
CA THR A 46 -12.58 15.04 20.34
C THR A 46 -13.54 14.03 20.98
N PRO A 47 -14.63 14.45 21.65
CA PRO A 47 -15.59 13.51 22.24
C PRO A 47 -16.03 12.45 21.23
N SER A 48 -15.73 11.20 21.58
CA SER A 48 -15.95 10.02 20.78
C SER A 48 -16.62 8.99 21.66
N THR A 49 -17.61 8.28 21.12
CA THR A 49 -18.43 7.33 21.84
C THR A 49 -18.47 6.02 21.08
N LEU A 50 -18.37 4.89 21.76
CA LEU A 50 -18.69 3.58 21.22
C LEU A 50 -19.62 2.89 22.21
N ASN A 51 -20.84 2.62 21.77
CA ASN A 51 -21.84 1.87 22.50
C ASN A 51 -22.08 0.57 21.76
N ALA A 52 -22.06 -0.57 22.45
CA ALA A 52 -22.45 -1.84 21.88
C ALA A 52 -23.32 -2.60 22.89
N GLY A 53 -24.31 -3.32 22.39
CA GLY A 53 -25.26 -4.08 23.18
C GLY A 53 -25.47 -5.46 22.58
N LEU A 54 -25.36 -6.50 23.39
CA LEU A 54 -25.79 -7.84 23.07
C LEU A 54 -27.11 -8.11 23.80
N ASP A 55 -28.16 -8.46 23.08
CA ASP A 55 -29.43 -8.93 23.63
C ASP A 55 -29.81 -10.26 22.99
N GLY A 56 -29.52 -11.36 23.70
CA GLY A 56 -29.68 -12.72 23.20
C GLY A 56 -28.79 -12.97 21.98
N GLU A 57 -29.41 -13.06 20.80
CA GLU A 57 -28.72 -13.30 19.52
C GLU A 57 -28.55 -12.02 18.68
N GLN A 58 -28.84 -10.84 19.23
CA GLN A 58 -28.72 -9.56 18.52
C GLN A 58 -27.58 -8.74 19.10
N LEU A 59 -26.56 -8.50 18.30
CA LEU A 59 -25.48 -7.57 18.62
C LEU A 59 -25.75 -6.26 17.89
N THR A 60 -25.88 -5.17 18.63
CA THR A 60 -26.01 -3.81 18.10
C THR A 60 -24.80 -2.99 18.50
N GLY A 61 -24.45 -2.00 17.68
CA GLY A 61 -23.43 -1.04 18.07
C GLY A 61 -23.55 0.27 17.32
N GLN A 62 -23.17 1.34 18.00
CA GLN A 62 -23.08 2.68 17.46
C GLN A 62 -21.78 3.33 17.91
N MET A 63 -21.03 3.86 16.96
CA MET A 63 -19.78 4.56 17.17
C MET A 63 -19.88 5.96 16.58
N THR A 64 -19.46 6.96 17.34
CA THR A 64 -19.14 8.29 16.85
C THR A 64 -17.67 8.54 17.18
N LEU A 65 -16.87 8.77 16.15
CA LEU A 65 -15.46 9.15 16.28
C LEU A 65 -15.35 10.62 15.92
N GLY A 66 -14.89 11.44 16.86
CA GLY A 66 -14.58 12.84 16.63
C GLY A 66 -13.07 13.05 16.55
N LEU A 67 -12.61 13.72 15.50
CA LEU A 67 -11.21 14.06 15.25
C LEU A 67 -11.04 15.57 15.18
N THR A 68 -9.81 16.01 14.94
CA THR A 68 -9.43 17.42 14.93
C THR A 68 -10.28 18.23 13.94
N GLY A 69 -10.81 19.38 14.36
CA GLY A 69 -11.68 20.21 13.52
C GLY A 69 -13.10 19.66 13.39
N ASN A 70 -13.57 19.48 12.15
CA ASN A 70 -14.93 19.00 11.83
C ASN A 70 -14.95 17.52 11.41
N ASP A 71 -13.82 16.85 11.58
CA ASP A 71 -13.60 15.50 11.09
C ASP A 71 -14.33 14.50 11.99
N LYS A 72 -15.16 13.65 11.37
CA LYS A 72 -16.03 12.73 12.10
C LYS A 72 -16.25 11.42 11.37
N GLY A 73 -16.28 10.35 12.13
CA GLY A 73 -16.73 9.03 11.71
C GLY A 73 -18.00 8.67 12.48
N LEU A 74 -18.95 8.05 11.81
CA LEU A 74 -20.12 7.45 12.41
C LEU A 74 -20.26 6.04 11.87
N ALA A 75 -20.47 5.07 12.76
CA ALA A 75 -20.75 3.71 12.38
C ALA A 75 -21.92 3.21 13.21
N GLN A 76 -22.84 2.51 12.58
CA GLN A 76 -23.91 1.81 13.27
C GLN A 76 -24.08 0.44 12.64
N PHE A 77 -24.33 -0.57 13.46
CA PHE A 77 -24.57 -1.92 12.98
C PHE A 77 -25.52 -2.69 13.87
N GLN A 78 -26.17 -3.67 13.26
CA GLN A 78 -26.95 -4.71 13.89
C GLN A 78 -26.56 -6.05 13.24
N LEU A 79 -26.22 -7.03 14.07
CA LEU A 79 -25.82 -8.36 13.66
C LEU A 79 -26.64 -9.39 14.44
N SER A 80 -27.34 -10.25 13.72
CA SER A 80 -27.89 -11.47 14.29
C SER A 80 -26.80 -12.53 14.36
N THR A 81 -26.39 -12.95 15.56
CA THR A 81 -25.32 -13.96 15.75
C THR A 81 -25.74 -15.34 15.28
N ALA A 82 -27.03 -15.69 15.38
CA ALA A 82 -27.55 -16.97 14.90
C ALA A 82 -27.69 -17.05 13.38
N SER A 83 -28.23 -16.00 12.74
CA SER A 83 -28.42 -15.99 11.28
C SER A 83 -27.24 -15.41 10.50
N GLN A 84 -26.27 -14.83 11.20
CA GLN A 84 -25.13 -14.08 10.65
C GLN A 84 -25.54 -12.97 9.68
N LYS A 85 -26.74 -12.42 9.84
CA LYS A 85 -27.23 -11.28 9.06
C LYS A 85 -26.74 -9.99 9.66
N LEU A 86 -26.04 -9.20 8.86
CA LEU A 86 -25.53 -7.88 9.19
C LEU A 86 -26.38 -6.82 8.50
N GLN A 87 -26.70 -5.75 9.23
CA GLN A 87 -27.13 -4.48 8.67
C GLN A 87 -26.30 -3.38 9.32
N GLY A 88 -25.91 -2.37 8.56
CA GLY A 88 -25.16 -1.26 9.13
C GLY A 88 -24.97 -0.11 8.17
N HIS A 89 -24.50 0.99 8.73
CA HIS A 89 -24.16 2.21 8.01
C HIS A 89 -22.84 2.77 8.54
N LEU A 90 -22.00 3.24 7.63
CA LEU A 90 -20.73 3.87 7.88
C LEU A 90 -20.70 5.22 7.17
N GLY A 91 -20.64 6.29 7.94
CA GLY A 91 -20.38 7.64 7.45
C GLY A 91 -19.00 8.10 7.89
N LEU A 92 -18.24 8.70 6.98
CA LEU A 92 -16.92 9.25 7.26
C LEU A 92 -16.78 10.59 6.53
N GLN A 93 -16.34 11.61 7.25
CA GLN A 93 -15.96 12.89 6.67
C GLN A 93 -14.67 13.35 7.32
N MET A 94 -13.60 13.39 6.54
CA MET A 94 -12.25 13.74 6.98
C MET A 94 -11.66 14.77 6.01
N SER A 95 -11.03 15.81 6.57
CA SER A 95 -10.29 16.83 5.82
C SER A 95 -8.83 16.91 6.25
N ASP A 96 -8.52 16.40 7.45
CA ASP A 96 -7.19 16.15 7.95
C ASP A 96 -6.88 14.65 7.86
N THR A 97 -5.68 14.33 7.40
CA THR A 97 -5.19 12.96 7.23
C THR A 97 -4.11 12.60 8.25
N ALA A 98 -3.81 13.47 9.22
CA ALA A 98 -2.81 13.23 10.27
C ALA A 98 -3.08 11.94 11.08
N TRP A 99 -4.35 11.53 11.19
CA TRP A 99 -4.72 10.26 11.84
C TRP A 99 -4.21 9.01 11.10
N LEU A 100 -3.87 9.14 9.81
CA LEU A 100 -3.31 8.06 8.99
C LEU A 100 -1.79 7.92 9.10
N ASP A 101 -1.09 8.96 9.57
CA ASP A 101 0.38 8.97 9.66
C ASP A 101 0.97 7.74 10.40
N PRO A 102 0.44 7.29 11.56
CA PRO A 102 0.96 6.10 12.23
C PRO A 102 0.74 4.79 11.47
N PHE A 103 -0.14 4.79 10.46
CA PHE A 103 -0.43 3.62 9.63
C PHE A 103 0.36 3.63 8.32
N LEU A 104 0.96 4.76 7.96
CA LEU A 104 1.66 4.98 6.68
C LEU A 104 3.08 5.55 6.91
N PRO A 105 3.99 4.81 7.58
CA PRO A 105 5.31 5.34 8.00
C PRO A 105 6.24 5.73 6.84
N GLU A 106 6.01 5.19 5.65
CA GLU A 106 6.78 5.50 4.44
C GLU A 106 6.23 6.73 3.70
N VAL A 107 5.07 7.22 4.13
CA VAL A 107 4.39 8.37 3.56
C VAL A 107 4.58 9.57 4.49
N SER A 108 4.73 10.76 3.92
CA SER A 108 4.72 12.00 4.68
C SER A 108 4.02 13.11 3.91
N GLN A 109 3.68 14.20 4.60
CA GLN A 109 2.93 15.31 4.02
C GLN A 109 1.63 14.85 3.36
N LEU A 110 1.00 13.83 3.95
CA LEU A 110 -0.29 13.34 3.49
C LEU A 110 -1.31 14.46 3.71
N LYS A 111 -2.06 14.74 2.67
CA LYS A 111 -3.20 15.65 2.68
C LYS A 111 -4.29 15.09 1.78
N GLY A 112 -5.51 15.51 2.00
CA GLY A 112 -6.65 15.17 1.17
C GLY A 112 -7.93 15.13 1.98
N ARG A 113 -9.06 15.02 1.28
CA ARG A 113 -10.36 14.83 1.93
C ARG A 113 -10.85 13.42 1.63
N VAL A 114 -11.40 12.77 2.65
CA VAL A 114 -12.02 11.45 2.55
C VAL A 114 -13.47 11.59 2.96
N GLN A 115 -14.37 11.14 2.09
CA GLN A 115 -15.79 11.07 2.35
C GLN A 115 -16.26 9.64 2.09
N ALA A 116 -16.99 9.05 3.02
CA ALA A 116 -17.63 7.75 2.83
C ALA A 116 -19.06 7.81 3.34
N ASP A 117 -19.97 7.20 2.60
CA ASP A 117 -21.33 6.89 3.02
C ASP A 117 -21.64 5.51 2.46
N LEU A 118 -21.64 4.51 3.33
CA LEU A 118 -21.78 3.11 2.96
C LEU A 118 -22.85 2.46 3.83
N ASN A 119 -23.78 1.75 3.21
CA ASN A 119 -24.67 0.82 3.89
C ASN A 119 -24.24 -0.60 3.57
N VAL A 120 -24.26 -1.46 4.59
CA VAL A 120 -24.02 -2.89 4.48
C VAL A 120 -25.29 -3.64 4.91
N ALA A 121 -25.63 -4.68 4.18
CA ALA A 121 -26.76 -5.57 4.45
C ALA A 121 -26.39 -7.02 4.09
N GLY A 122 -27.26 -7.98 4.40
CA GLY A 122 -27.08 -9.37 3.96
C GLY A 122 -26.35 -10.24 4.97
N GLN A 123 -25.75 -11.34 4.51
CA GLN A 123 -25.02 -12.26 5.38
C GLN A 123 -23.55 -11.85 5.52
N LEU A 124 -22.91 -12.12 6.66
CA LEU A 124 -21.49 -11.82 6.87
C LEU A 124 -20.55 -12.44 5.82
N ASN A 125 -20.94 -13.58 5.24
CA ASN A 125 -20.17 -14.27 4.19
C ASN A 125 -20.48 -13.79 2.77
N ALA A 126 -21.55 -13.01 2.58
CA ALA A 126 -21.99 -12.45 1.31
C ALA A 126 -22.70 -11.10 1.55
N PRO A 127 -21.98 -10.07 2.04
CA PRO A 127 -22.58 -8.78 2.32
C PRO A 127 -22.92 -8.03 1.03
N LEU A 128 -24.00 -7.28 1.08
CA LEU A 128 -24.45 -6.36 0.05
C LEU A 128 -24.08 -4.94 0.49
N LEU A 129 -23.32 -4.23 -0.32
CA LEU A 129 -22.93 -2.85 -0.11
C LEU A 129 -23.72 -1.91 -1.01
N THR A 130 -24.05 -0.74 -0.48
CA THR A 130 -24.57 0.39 -1.26
C THR A 130 -23.94 1.69 -0.78
N GLY A 131 -23.70 2.64 -1.68
CA GLY A 131 -23.11 3.93 -1.36
C GLY A 131 -21.75 4.13 -2.01
N GLN A 132 -20.95 5.06 -1.46
CA GLN A 132 -19.70 5.47 -2.07
C GLN A 132 -18.62 5.89 -1.07
N VAL A 133 -17.37 5.79 -1.51
CA VAL A 133 -16.19 6.37 -0.89
C VAL A 133 -15.51 7.27 -1.91
N VAL A 134 -15.13 8.48 -1.52
CA VAL A 134 -14.44 9.45 -2.36
C VAL A 134 -13.24 9.99 -1.60
N VAL A 135 -12.08 9.96 -2.24
CA VAL A 135 -10.87 10.65 -1.82
C VAL A 135 -10.54 11.69 -2.88
N ASP A 136 -10.41 12.95 -2.47
CA ASP A 136 -10.07 14.04 -3.39
C ASP A 136 -9.06 15.01 -2.78
N GLN A 137 -8.56 15.90 -3.63
CA GLN A 137 -7.55 16.92 -3.29
C GLN A 137 -6.32 16.30 -2.57
N ALA A 138 -6.07 15.01 -2.82
CA ALA A 138 -5.11 14.26 -2.05
C ALA A 138 -3.71 14.34 -2.68
N GLY A 139 -2.71 14.27 -1.81
CA GLY A 139 -1.32 14.30 -2.19
C GLY A 139 -0.45 13.81 -1.04
N ALA A 140 0.73 13.31 -1.39
CA ALA A 140 1.60 12.65 -0.44
C ALA A 140 3.03 12.59 -0.97
N LYS A 141 4.01 12.53 -0.07
CA LYS A 141 5.39 12.22 -0.41
C LYS A 141 5.69 10.77 -0.01
N ILE A 142 6.20 9.98 -0.95
CA ILE A 142 6.63 8.60 -0.70
C ILE A 142 8.13 8.62 -0.44
N ASN A 143 8.51 8.59 0.84
CA ASN A 143 9.88 8.86 1.28
C ASN A 143 10.91 7.87 0.73
N PRO A 144 10.67 6.53 0.76
CA PRO A 144 11.64 5.56 0.23
C PRO A 144 11.90 5.71 -1.27
N LEU A 145 10.95 6.28 -2.02
CA LEU A 145 11.04 6.45 -3.46
C LEU A 145 11.44 7.88 -3.88
N GLY A 146 11.43 8.83 -2.94
CA GLY A 146 11.73 10.24 -3.22
C GLY A 146 10.69 10.98 -4.07
N ILE A 147 9.53 10.36 -4.34
CA ILE A 147 8.50 10.92 -5.23
C ILE A 147 7.43 11.70 -4.47
N VAL A 148 6.71 12.56 -5.20
CA VAL A 148 5.56 13.31 -4.70
C VAL A 148 4.34 12.99 -5.55
N LEU A 149 3.33 12.40 -4.92
CA LEU A 149 2.02 12.17 -5.49
C LEU A 149 1.18 13.44 -5.41
N LYS A 150 0.56 13.79 -6.53
CA LYS A 150 -0.32 14.94 -6.69
C LYS A 150 -1.63 14.51 -7.36
N ASP A 151 -2.64 15.35 -7.19
CA ASP A 151 -3.95 15.19 -7.84
C ASP A 151 -4.54 13.80 -7.62
N VAL A 152 -4.29 13.22 -6.44
CA VAL A 152 -4.76 11.88 -6.11
C VAL A 152 -6.27 11.95 -5.93
N LYS A 153 -6.95 11.11 -6.70
CA LYS A 153 -8.39 10.89 -6.61
C LYS A 153 -8.66 9.40 -6.52
N LEU A 154 -9.56 9.00 -5.65
CA LEU A 154 -10.06 7.64 -5.54
C LEU A 154 -11.57 7.71 -5.38
N SER A 155 -12.31 6.86 -6.07
CA SER A 155 -13.73 6.66 -5.86
C SER A 155 -14.03 5.18 -5.84
N ALA A 156 -14.79 4.75 -4.84
CA ALA A 156 -15.33 3.40 -4.77
C ALA A 156 -16.86 3.49 -4.65
N VAL A 157 -17.60 2.76 -5.49
CA VAL A 157 -19.08 2.82 -5.52
C VAL A 157 -19.65 1.41 -5.52
N ALA A 158 -20.70 1.20 -4.73
CA ALA A 158 -21.47 -0.04 -4.72
C ALA A 158 -22.97 0.31 -4.77
N GLY A 159 -23.78 -0.53 -5.43
CA GLY A 159 -25.23 -0.38 -5.44
C GLY A 159 -25.93 -0.95 -6.67
N GLY A 160 -27.27 -0.82 -6.68
CA GLY A 160 -28.13 -1.37 -7.73
C GLY A 160 -28.09 -2.90 -7.75
N GLU A 161 -28.15 -3.46 -8.96
CA GLU A 161 -28.05 -4.92 -9.18
C GLU A 161 -26.65 -5.49 -8.87
N GLN A 162 -25.66 -4.64 -8.60
CA GLN A 162 -24.28 -5.03 -8.32
C GLN A 162 -23.87 -4.71 -6.87
N SER A 163 -24.80 -4.73 -5.92
CA SER A 163 -24.50 -4.48 -4.50
C SER A 163 -23.47 -5.46 -3.89
N GLU A 164 -23.27 -6.62 -4.49
CA GLU A 164 -22.19 -7.57 -4.14
C GLU A 164 -20.81 -7.17 -4.67
N ARG A 165 -20.69 -6.04 -5.40
CA ARG A 165 -19.46 -5.57 -6.02
C ARG A 165 -19.19 -4.11 -5.65
N LEU A 166 -17.96 -3.83 -5.24
CA LEU A 166 -17.44 -2.47 -5.09
C LEU A 166 -16.60 -2.13 -6.32
N GLN A 167 -17.07 -1.18 -7.12
CA GLN A 167 -16.33 -0.67 -8.28
C GLN A 167 -15.34 0.40 -7.82
N ILE A 168 -14.09 0.31 -8.27
CA ILE A 168 -12.99 1.21 -7.87
C ILE A 168 -12.49 1.95 -9.09
N GLN A 169 -12.28 3.26 -8.95
CA GLN A 169 -11.60 4.11 -9.91
C GLN A 169 -10.64 5.02 -9.15
N GLY A 170 -9.49 5.29 -9.74
CA GLY A 170 -8.49 6.15 -9.13
C GLY A 170 -7.57 6.78 -10.16
N SER A 171 -6.94 7.87 -9.77
CA SER A 171 -5.92 8.55 -10.57
C SER A 171 -4.92 9.25 -9.68
N ALA A 172 -3.68 9.36 -10.15
CA ALA A 172 -2.63 10.12 -9.48
C ALA A 172 -1.63 10.67 -10.51
N SER A 173 -0.93 11.72 -10.14
CA SER A 173 0.17 12.29 -10.92
C SER A 173 1.47 12.28 -10.12
N SER A 174 2.58 12.01 -10.78
CA SER A 174 3.94 12.04 -10.20
C SER A 174 4.93 12.50 -11.27
N GLY A 175 5.81 13.44 -10.91
CA GLY A 175 6.66 14.13 -11.88
C GLY A 175 5.81 14.83 -12.96
N LYS A 176 6.02 14.45 -14.23
CA LYS A 176 5.22 14.91 -15.40
C LYS A 176 4.19 13.86 -15.86
N GLY A 177 4.14 12.71 -15.20
CA GLY A 177 3.32 11.58 -15.62
C GLY A 177 2.03 11.44 -14.84
N SER A 178 1.21 10.52 -15.33
CA SER A 178 -0.10 10.20 -14.73
C SER A 178 -0.31 8.69 -14.66
N LEU A 179 -1.16 8.29 -13.73
CA LEU A 179 -1.53 6.92 -13.44
C LEU A 179 -3.05 6.85 -13.25
N GLN A 180 -3.66 5.78 -13.73
CA GLN A 180 -5.09 5.50 -13.63
C GLN A 180 -5.28 4.06 -13.14
N LEU A 181 -6.18 3.90 -12.18
CA LEU A 181 -6.58 2.61 -11.61
C LEU A 181 -8.08 2.43 -11.86
N THR A 182 -8.50 1.27 -12.36
CA THR A 182 -9.91 0.89 -12.43
C THR A 182 -10.06 -0.56 -11.99
N GLY A 183 -11.25 -0.96 -11.56
CA GLY A 183 -11.49 -2.36 -11.25
C GLY A 183 -12.66 -2.58 -10.31
N SER A 184 -12.72 -3.76 -9.71
CA SER A 184 -13.75 -4.09 -8.74
C SER A 184 -13.34 -5.16 -7.75
N VAL A 185 -14.04 -5.19 -6.63
CA VAL A 185 -13.90 -6.21 -5.58
C VAL A 185 -15.27 -6.85 -5.34
N LEU A 186 -15.35 -8.17 -5.36
CA LEU A 186 -16.53 -8.92 -4.97
C LEU A 186 -16.58 -9.09 -3.45
N MET A 187 -17.76 -8.83 -2.88
CA MET A 187 -18.08 -8.94 -1.46
C MET A 187 -18.29 -10.41 -1.06
N GLN A 188 -17.26 -11.23 -1.26
CA GLN A 188 -17.25 -12.66 -0.95
C GLN A 188 -16.04 -12.98 -0.05
N PRO A 189 -16.10 -12.64 1.25
CA PRO A 189 -14.99 -12.85 2.19
C PRO A 189 -14.45 -14.29 2.22
N LEU A 190 -15.32 -15.29 2.10
CA LEU A 190 -14.90 -16.71 2.09
C LEU A 190 -14.12 -17.10 0.82
N ALA A 191 -14.34 -16.39 -0.29
CA ALA A 191 -13.54 -16.50 -1.50
C ALA A 191 -12.30 -15.58 -1.47
N GLY A 192 -12.00 -14.97 -0.32
CA GLY A 192 -10.86 -14.08 -0.15
C GLY A 192 -11.01 -12.73 -0.83
N TRP A 193 -12.23 -12.21 -1.01
CA TRP A 193 -12.51 -10.92 -1.69
C TRP A 193 -11.99 -10.88 -3.13
N PRO A 194 -12.58 -11.67 -4.06
CA PRO A 194 -12.13 -11.69 -5.44
C PRO A 194 -12.02 -10.29 -6.03
N THR A 195 -10.84 -9.94 -6.52
CA THR A 195 -10.46 -8.59 -6.91
C THR A 195 -9.90 -8.60 -8.32
N GLU A 196 -10.33 -7.66 -9.15
CA GLU A 196 -9.79 -7.40 -10.48
C GLU A 196 -9.47 -5.91 -10.60
N LEU A 197 -8.22 -5.57 -10.92
CA LEU A 197 -7.76 -4.19 -11.08
C LEU A 197 -6.97 -4.05 -12.39
N SER A 198 -7.10 -2.91 -13.04
CA SER A 198 -6.30 -2.47 -14.18
C SER A 198 -5.59 -1.18 -13.82
N LEU A 199 -4.28 -1.15 -14.08
CA LEU A 199 -3.40 -0.02 -13.81
C LEU A 199 -2.76 0.42 -15.12
N THR A 200 -3.12 1.61 -15.59
CA THR A 200 -2.56 2.21 -16.80
C THR A 200 -1.88 3.53 -16.45
N GLY A 201 -0.89 3.94 -17.23
CA GLY A 201 -0.24 5.22 -17.01
C GLY A 201 0.73 5.62 -18.09
N LYS A 202 1.18 6.88 -18.00
CA LYS A 202 2.12 7.48 -18.95
C LYS A 202 3.18 8.28 -18.22
N GLN A 203 4.44 7.89 -18.41
CA GLN A 203 5.64 8.54 -17.86
C GLN A 203 5.56 8.88 -16.36
N PHE A 204 4.88 8.03 -15.58
CA PHE A 204 4.70 8.22 -14.14
C PHE A 204 6.02 8.02 -13.39
N GLU A 205 6.45 9.02 -12.63
CA GLU A 205 7.70 8.99 -11.85
C GLU A 205 7.54 8.08 -10.63
N VAL A 206 8.25 6.96 -10.61
CA VAL A 206 8.21 5.94 -9.54
C VAL A 206 9.43 5.94 -8.64
N ALA A 207 10.52 6.58 -9.06
CA ALA A 207 11.69 6.79 -8.23
C ALA A 207 12.36 8.11 -8.60
N LYS A 208 12.76 8.86 -7.58
CA LYS A 208 13.54 10.09 -7.69
C LYS A 208 14.57 10.15 -6.57
N LEU A 209 15.54 9.25 -6.68
CA LEU A 209 16.63 9.07 -5.75
C LEU A 209 17.95 9.47 -6.43
N PRO A 210 18.99 9.85 -5.66
CA PRO A 210 20.32 10.12 -6.22
C PRO A 210 20.89 8.96 -7.05
N GLU A 211 20.59 7.73 -6.67
CA GLU A 211 20.99 6.48 -7.32
C GLU A 211 20.03 6.02 -8.43
N ALA A 212 18.79 6.52 -8.46
CA ALA A 212 17.78 6.04 -9.39
C ALA A 212 16.69 7.10 -9.65
N GLU A 213 16.59 7.55 -10.89
CA GLU A 213 15.46 8.33 -11.40
C GLU A 213 14.73 7.49 -12.44
N ILE A 214 13.44 7.18 -12.25
CA ILE A 214 12.71 6.22 -13.09
C ILE A 214 11.29 6.70 -13.37
N ASN A 215 10.93 6.74 -14.66
CA ASN A 215 9.55 6.95 -15.12
C ASN A 215 9.05 5.71 -15.87
N ILE A 216 7.80 5.33 -15.61
CA ILE A 216 7.17 4.16 -16.22
C ILE A 216 5.87 4.50 -16.93
N SER A 217 5.48 3.68 -17.91
CA SER A 217 4.16 3.69 -18.52
C SER A 217 3.59 2.28 -18.43
N PRO A 218 2.88 1.95 -17.33
CA PRO A 218 2.31 0.62 -17.12
C PRO A 218 1.04 0.43 -17.94
N ASP A 219 0.81 -0.83 -18.32
CA ASP A 219 -0.49 -1.39 -18.71
C ASP A 219 -0.56 -2.77 -18.06
N LEU A 220 -1.08 -2.80 -16.82
CA LEU A 220 -1.01 -3.95 -15.94
C LEU A 220 -2.41 -4.34 -15.48
N THR A 221 -2.65 -5.64 -15.35
CA THR A 221 -3.84 -6.20 -14.73
C THR A 221 -3.44 -7.03 -13.51
N PHE A 222 -4.15 -6.79 -12.41
CA PHE A 222 -4.02 -7.55 -11.18
C PHE A 222 -5.33 -8.30 -10.94
N SER A 223 -5.23 -9.59 -10.62
CA SER A 223 -6.38 -10.38 -10.19
C SER A 223 -6.04 -11.14 -8.93
N GLN A 224 -6.97 -11.22 -7.98
CA GLN A 224 -6.79 -12.02 -6.77
C GLN A 224 -8.07 -12.77 -6.45
N SER A 225 -7.93 -14.04 -6.09
CA SER A 225 -9.02 -14.87 -5.59
C SER A 225 -8.45 -15.91 -4.64
N GLY A 226 -9.04 -16.01 -3.45
CA GLY A 226 -8.50 -16.82 -2.35
C GLY A 226 -7.04 -16.46 -2.06
N GLN A 227 -6.15 -17.44 -2.13
CA GLN A 227 -4.71 -17.28 -1.88
C GLN A 227 -3.90 -17.02 -3.17
N GLN A 228 -4.53 -16.97 -4.33
CA GLN A 228 -3.86 -16.77 -5.61
C GLN A 228 -3.99 -15.31 -6.02
N ALA A 229 -2.85 -14.66 -6.26
CA ALA A 229 -2.78 -13.34 -6.85
C ALA A 229 -1.97 -13.41 -8.15
N THR A 230 -2.42 -12.72 -9.18
CA THR A 230 -1.71 -12.62 -10.45
C THR A 230 -1.52 -11.18 -10.87
N LEU A 231 -0.37 -10.87 -11.46
CA LEU A 231 -0.05 -9.57 -12.04
C LEU A 231 0.50 -9.77 -13.46
N ASN A 232 -0.23 -9.31 -14.47
CA ASN A 232 0.13 -9.50 -15.86
C ASN A 232 0.16 -8.18 -16.62
N GLY A 233 0.92 -8.11 -17.71
CA GLY A 233 0.82 -7.00 -18.66
C GLY A 233 2.17 -6.50 -19.17
N ALA A 234 2.21 -5.23 -19.53
CA ALA A 234 3.37 -4.56 -20.10
C ALA A 234 3.79 -3.36 -19.23
N LEU A 235 5.09 -3.12 -19.18
CA LEU A 235 5.69 -2.02 -18.45
C LEU A 235 6.76 -1.36 -19.32
N LYS A 236 6.46 -0.18 -19.85
CA LYS A 236 7.46 0.59 -20.59
C LYS A 236 8.24 1.49 -19.64
N ILE A 237 9.55 1.56 -19.82
CA ILE A 237 10.45 2.44 -19.09
C ILE A 237 10.99 3.48 -20.09
N PRO A 238 10.22 4.54 -20.38
CA PRO A 238 10.65 5.59 -21.32
C PRO A 238 11.84 6.40 -20.82
N TYR A 239 12.05 6.47 -19.50
CA TYR A 239 13.17 7.18 -18.90
C TYR A 239 13.66 6.44 -17.66
N ALA A 240 14.96 6.19 -17.59
CA ALA A 240 15.60 5.80 -16.34
C ALA A 240 17.06 6.23 -16.30
N LYS A 241 17.53 6.64 -15.13
CA LYS A 241 18.92 6.96 -14.86
C LYS A 241 19.35 6.24 -13.59
N LEU A 242 20.19 5.24 -13.77
CA LEU A 242 20.67 4.36 -12.70
C LEU A 242 22.12 4.70 -12.41
N THR A 243 22.43 4.96 -11.14
CA THR A 243 23.77 5.34 -10.68
C THR A 243 24.20 4.48 -9.49
N ILE A 244 25.23 3.66 -9.66
CA ILE A 244 25.87 2.97 -8.54
C ILE A 244 27.08 3.79 -8.10
N LYS A 245 27.05 4.31 -6.86
CA LYS A 245 28.23 4.94 -6.26
C LYS A 245 29.28 3.87 -5.96
N GLU A 246 30.55 4.19 -6.19
CA GLU A 246 31.64 3.35 -5.74
C GLU A 246 31.55 3.19 -4.22
N VAL A 247 31.56 1.94 -3.75
CA VAL A 247 31.79 1.65 -2.34
C VAL A 247 33.21 2.16 -2.02
N PRO A 248 33.40 3.00 -0.99
CA PRO A 248 34.73 3.41 -0.58
C PRO A 248 35.61 2.15 -0.43
N LYS A 249 36.84 2.17 -0.98
CA LYS A 249 37.79 1.03 -0.88
C LYS A 249 38.19 0.67 0.56
N SER A 250 37.70 1.38 1.56
CA SER A 250 37.77 1.03 2.97
C SER A 250 36.50 0.29 3.42
N ALA A 251 36.22 -0.84 2.78
CA ALA A 251 35.44 -1.93 3.34
C ALA A 251 36.29 -3.19 3.24
N VAL A 252 37.45 -3.17 3.91
CA VAL A 252 38.03 -4.41 4.40
C VAL A 252 37.00 -4.91 5.42
N VAL A 253 36.17 -5.86 5.00
CA VAL A 253 35.49 -6.74 5.94
C VAL A 253 36.62 -7.41 6.71
N VAL A 254 36.91 -6.89 7.90
CA VAL A 254 37.71 -7.62 8.88
C VAL A 254 36.93 -8.91 9.12
N SER A 255 37.61 -10.04 8.91
CA SER A 255 37.08 -11.37 9.21
C SER A 255 36.42 -11.36 10.60
N GLN A 256 35.28 -12.02 10.71
CA GLN A 256 34.53 -12.16 11.95
C GLN A 256 35.35 -12.98 12.97
N ASP A 257 36.12 -12.30 13.80
CA ASP A 257 36.50 -12.77 15.13
C ASP A 257 36.54 -11.57 16.07
N GLU A 258 35.36 -10.98 16.30
CA GLU A 258 35.16 -10.07 17.41
C GLU A 258 33.73 -10.22 17.95
N VAL A 259 33.60 -10.93 19.07
CA VAL A 259 32.36 -11.02 19.83
C VAL A 259 32.29 -9.79 20.73
N ILE A 260 31.53 -8.77 20.32
CA ILE A 260 31.15 -7.68 21.22
C ILE A 260 29.86 -8.11 21.96
N LEU A 261 30.01 -8.53 23.21
CA LEU A 261 28.90 -8.61 24.17
C LEU A 261 28.30 -7.20 24.36
N ASN A 262 26.96 -7.09 24.35
CA ASN A 262 26.13 -5.89 24.58
C ASN A 262 25.82 -4.96 23.39
N GLN A 263 25.23 -5.50 22.32
CA GLN A 263 24.29 -4.71 21.50
C GLN A 263 22.96 -5.46 21.36
N PRO A 264 21.80 -4.77 21.45
CA PRO A 264 20.50 -5.40 21.22
C PRO A 264 20.50 -6.01 19.81
N LYS A 265 20.13 -7.29 19.73
CA LYS A 265 19.95 -8.01 18.46
C LYS A 265 19.27 -7.09 17.44
N PRO A 266 19.77 -7.00 16.19
CA PRO A 266 18.96 -6.48 15.10
C PRO A 266 17.65 -7.26 15.16
N GLU A 267 16.51 -6.57 15.28
CA GLU A 267 15.21 -7.20 15.10
C GLU A 267 15.31 -7.99 13.81
N GLU A 268 15.17 -9.31 13.92
CA GLU A 268 15.05 -10.19 12.77
C GLU A 268 14.05 -9.51 11.84
N THR A 269 14.54 -9.10 10.66
CA THR A 269 13.70 -8.61 9.58
C THR A 269 12.68 -9.72 9.40
N LYS A 270 11.47 -9.51 9.94
CA LYS A 270 10.34 -10.38 9.69
C LYS A 270 10.26 -10.41 8.18
N VAL A 271 10.72 -11.50 7.60
CA VAL A 271 10.55 -11.81 6.19
C VAL A 271 9.06 -11.66 6.01
N MET A 272 8.66 -10.57 5.35
CA MET A 272 7.26 -10.36 5.02
C MET A 272 6.87 -11.65 4.33
N LYS A 273 5.87 -12.38 4.86
CA LYS A 273 5.32 -13.53 4.16
C LYS A 273 5.03 -13.04 2.75
N THR A 274 5.82 -13.48 1.78
CA THR A 274 5.65 -13.10 0.39
C THR A 274 4.27 -13.63 0.03
N TYR A 275 3.29 -12.73 -0.11
CA TYR A 275 2.05 -13.12 -0.78
C TYR A 275 2.50 -13.67 -2.12
N GLY A 276 2.17 -14.94 -2.40
CA GLY A 276 2.59 -15.66 -3.60
C GLY A 276 1.93 -15.05 -4.84
N ILE A 277 2.40 -13.89 -5.26
CA ILE A 277 1.94 -13.19 -6.46
C ILE A 277 2.66 -13.83 -7.64
N ASN A 278 1.89 -14.52 -8.48
CA ASN A 278 2.39 -14.99 -9.76
C ASN A 278 2.38 -13.81 -10.73
N SER A 279 3.50 -13.48 -11.34
CA SER A 279 3.57 -12.33 -12.25
C SER A 279 4.14 -12.71 -13.61
N THR A 280 3.58 -12.16 -14.67
CA THR A 280 4.19 -12.16 -16.02
C THR A 280 4.15 -10.75 -16.58
N VAL A 281 5.28 -10.05 -16.51
CA VAL A 281 5.40 -8.65 -16.95
C VAL A 281 6.42 -8.55 -18.07
N ASN A 282 5.99 -7.99 -19.20
CA ASN A 282 6.88 -7.65 -20.30
C ASN A 282 7.38 -6.22 -20.11
N VAL A 283 8.67 -6.07 -19.84
CA VAL A 283 9.35 -4.78 -19.63
C VAL A 283 10.05 -4.36 -20.91
N GLU A 284 9.82 -3.12 -21.33
CA GLU A 284 10.45 -2.52 -22.51
C GLU A 284 11.28 -1.30 -22.06
N LEU A 285 12.58 -1.29 -22.37
CA LEU A 285 13.46 -0.16 -22.11
C LEU A 285 13.46 0.79 -23.30
N GLY A 286 13.07 2.04 -23.07
CA GLY A 286 13.10 3.10 -24.10
C GLY A 286 14.51 3.64 -24.35
N ASP A 287 14.60 4.63 -25.24
CA ASP A 287 15.89 5.17 -25.69
C ASP A 287 16.62 6.05 -24.65
N ASP A 288 15.92 6.50 -23.60
CA ASP A 288 16.47 7.35 -22.53
C ASP A 288 16.63 6.58 -21.21
N VAL A 289 17.14 5.35 -21.33
CA VAL A 289 17.56 4.55 -20.18
C VAL A 289 19.08 4.54 -20.13
N SER A 290 19.66 4.93 -18.98
CA SER A 290 21.10 5.06 -18.79
C SER A 290 21.56 4.44 -17.48
N PHE A 291 22.78 3.93 -17.51
CA PHE A 291 23.46 3.36 -16.35
C PHE A 291 24.85 3.97 -16.21
N THR A 292 25.21 4.36 -14.99
CA THR A 292 26.56 4.79 -14.61
C THR A 292 27.00 4.10 -13.32
N GLY A 293 28.13 3.41 -13.32
CA GLY A 293 28.63 2.76 -12.12
C GLY A 293 29.82 1.86 -12.39
N GLN A 294 30.70 1.71 -11.39
CA GLN A 294 31.89 0.85 -11.48
C GLN A 294 32.76 1.12 -12.71
N GLY A 295 32.90 2.40 -13.09
CA GLY A 295 33.63 2.82 -14.29
C GLY A 295 32.85 2.70 -15.61
N LEU A 296 31.69 2.03 -15.64
CA LEU A 296 30.85 1.91 -16.84
C LEU A 296 29.86 3.07 -16.95
N LYS A 297 29.76 3.66 -18.14
CA LYS A 297 28.67 4.57 -18.53
C LYS A 297 28.07 4.11 -19.85
N THR A 298 26.76 3.91 -19.91
CA THR A 298 26.09 3.39 -21.12
C THR A 298 24.62 3.82 -21.20
N GLN A 299 24.09 3.86 -22.42
CA GLN A 299 22.65 3.79 -22.66
C GLN A 299 22.22 2.33 -22.79
N LEU A 300 21.02 2.00 -22.34
CA LEU A 300 20.46 0.65 -22.33
C LEU A 300 19.16 0.64 -23.15
N THR A 301 19.00 -0.34 -24.04
CA THR A 301 17.74 -0.58 -24.75
C THR A 301 17.47 -2.08 -24.80
N GLY A 302 16.21 -2.49 -24.88
CA GLY A 302 15.87 -3.91 -24.98
C GLY A 302 14.56 -4.27 -24.33
N ALA A 303 14.30 -5.57 -24.23
CA ALA A 303 13.07 -6.10 -23.70
C ALA A 303 13.35 -7.27 -22.76
N LEU A 304 12.64 -7.30 -21.63
CA LEU A 304 12.74 -8.32 -20.61
C LEU A 304 11.35 -8.89 -20.32
N LYS A 305 11.26 -10.21 -20.17
CA LYS A 305 10.09 -10.87 -19.61
C LYS A 305 10.42 -11.30 -18.19
N ILE A 306 9.71 -10.73 -17.23
CA ILE A 306 9.84 -11.04 -15.81
C ILE A 306 8.71 -12.00 -15.43
N VAL A 307 9.08 -13.19 -14.97
CA VAL A 307 8.15 -14.21 -14.49
C VAL A 307 8.44 -14.49 -13.02
N SER A 308 7.46 -14.26 -12.15
CA SER A 308 7.50 -14.69 -10.75
C SER A 308 6.48 -15.79 -10.54
N ALA A 309 6.88 -16.92 -9.97
CA ALA A 309 5.98 -17.98 -9.56
C ALA A 309 6.55 -18.71 -8.35
N GLN A 310 5.73 -18.94 -7.31
CA GLN A 310 6.14 -19.68 -6.10
C GLN A 310 7.50 -19.20 -5.53
N GLU A 311 7.67 -17.89 -5.41
CA GLU A 311 8.89 -17.24 -4.90
C GLU A 311 10.14 -17.38 -5.79
N THR A 312 10.04 -18.03 -6.95
CA THR A 312 11.10 -17.99 -7.98
C THR A 312 10.88 -16.86 -8.97
N LEU A 313 11.86 -15.95 -9.05
CA LEU A 313 11.93 -14.89 -10.04
C LEU A 313 12.82 -15.31 -11.22
N LYS A 314 12.26 -15.31 -12.44
CA LYS A 314 12.98 -15.60 -13.69
C LYS A 314 12.92 -14.39 -14.61
N VAL A 315 14.03 -14.08 -15.26
CA VAL A 315 14.12 -13.01 -16.24
C VAL A 315 14.68 -13.55 -17.54
N HIS A 316 13.98 -13.23 -18.62
CA HIS A 316 14.32 -13.63 -19.99
C HIS A 316 14.41 -12.41 -20.88
N GLY A 317 15.35 -12.40 -21.83
CA GLY A 317 15.46 -11.34 -22.84
C GLY A 317 16.85 -10.77 -22.94
N ASP A 318 17.00 -9.67 -23.66
CA ASP A 318 18.29 -9.04 -23.89
C ASP A 318 18.24 -7.52 -23.67
N VAL A 319 19.35 -7.00 -23.15
CA VAL A 319 19.60 -5.57 -22.98
C VAL A 319 20.86 -5.24 -23.74
N ASN A 320 20.73 -4.36 -24.72
CA ASN A 320 21.81 -3.86 -25.55
C ASN A 320 22.39 -2.58 -24.93
N MET A 321 23.70 -2.48 -24.96
CA MET A 321 24.45 -1.30 -24.53
C MET A 321 24.84 -0.48 -25.75
N SER A 322 24.54 0.81 -25.72
CA SER A 322 24.97 1.77 -26.74
C SER A 322 25.64 2.98 -26.11
N LYS A 323 26.52 3.62 -26.88
CA LYS A 323 27.36 4.75 -26.42
C LYS A 323 28.10 4.41 -25.11
N ALA A 324 28.56 3.17 -25.01
CA ALA A 324 29.18 2.67 -23.80
C ALA A 324 30.66 3.09 -23.71
N SER A 325 31.05 3.62 -22.56
CA SER A 325 32.44 3.92 -22.21
C SER A 325 32.77 3.26 -20.88
N TYR A 326 33.96 2.68 -20.77
CA TYR A 326 34.46 2.08 -19.55
C TYR A 326 35.75 2.76 -19.14
N GLU A 327 35.75 3.36 -17.96
CA GLU A 327 36.92 3.98 -17.36
C GLU A 327 37.54 3.05 -16.32
N SER A 328 38.80 2.66 -16.55
CA SER A 328 39.54 1.83 -15.61
C SER A 328 41.03 2.10 -15.73
N TYR A 329 41.73 2.13 -14.58
CA TYR A 329 43.17 2.40 -14.50
C TYR A 329 43.62 3.68 -15.24
N GLY A 330 42.79 4.73 -15.22
CA GLY A 330 43.07 6.02 -15.89
C GLY A 330 42.91 6.00 -17.42
N GLN A 331 42.35 4.93 -17.98
CA GLN A 331 42.07 4.81 -19.41
C GLN A 331 40.57 4.84 -19.66
N ASN A 332 40.15 5.57 -20.71
CA ASN A 332 38.78 5.59 -21.18
C ASN A 332 38.65 4.72 -22.44
N LEU A 333 37.95 3.60 -22.31
CA LEU A 333 37.77 2.60 -23.35
C LEU A 333 36.36 2.71 -23.96
N ALA A 334 36.28 2.99 -25.25
CA ALA A 334 35.01 2.96 -25.98
C ALA A 334 34.57 1.51 -26.23
N VAL A 335 33.39 1.13 -25.74
CA VAL A 335 32.81 -0.20 -25.94
C VAL A 335 31.96 -0.19 -27.21
N ARG A 336 32.41 -0.92 -28.24
CA ARG A 336 31.76 -0.93 -29.57
C ARG A 336 30.47 -1.74 -29.62
N LYS A 337 30.38 -2.84 -28.87
CA LYS A 337 29.21 -3.71 -28.76
C LYS A 337 29.16 -4.29 -27.35
N GLY A 338 28.04 -4.10 -26.66
CA GLY A 338 27.74 -4.76 -25.39
C GLY A 338 26.31 -5.28 -25.41
N ARG A 339 26.11 -6.52 -24.95
CA ARG A 339 24.79 -7.13 -24.82
C ARG A 339 24.78 -8.00 -23.56
N LEU A 340 23.75 -7.81 -22.76
CA LEU A 340 23.40 -8.67 -21.63
C LEU A 340 22.26 -9.58 -22.09
N ILE A 341 22.38 -10.88 -21.82
CA ILE A 341 21.33 -11.85 -22.11
C ILE A 341 20.90 -12.47 -20.78
N PHE A 342 19.62 -12.35 -20.47
CA PHE A 342 18.99 -12.92 -19.28
C PHE A 342 18.26 -14.18 -19.71
N ASN A 343 18.57 -15.31 -19.07
CA ASN A 343 18.02 -16.63 -19.44
C ASN A 343 17.83 -17.53 -18.21
N GLY A 344 17.38 -16.99 -17.07
CA GLY A 344 17.34 -17.82 -15.87
C GLY A 344 16.80 -17.15 -14.61
N PRO A 345 16.88 -17.87 -13.49
CA PRO A 345 16.50 -17.34 -12.18
C PRO A 345 17.42 -16.17 -11.81
N LEU A 346 16.84 -15.14 -11.21
CA LEU A 346 17.61 -14.11 -10.51
C LEU A 346 17.63 -14.42 -9.02
N ILE A 347 18.83 -14.42 -8.44
CA ILE A 347 19.01 -14.44 -6.99
C ILE A 347 19.14 -12.98 -6.57
N ILE A 348 18.16 -12.47 -5.82
CA ILE A 348 18.30 -11.17 -5.15
C ILE A 348 19.19 -11.45 -3.93
N LEU A 349 20.42 -10.94 -3.95
CA LEU A 349 21.26 -10.92 -2.76
C LEU A 349 20.67 -9.86 -1.82
N GLY A 350 20.06 -10.33 -0.72
CA GLY A 350 19.41 -9.50 0.28
C GLY A 350 20.38 -8.80 1.22
#